data_AF-A0A8T7C4H5-F1
#
_entry.id   AF-A0A8T7C4H5-F1
#
_cell.length_a   1.000
_cell.length_b   1.000
_cell.length_c   1.000
_cell.angle_alpha   90.00
_cell.angle_beta   90.00
_cell.angle_gamma   90.00
#
_symmetry.space_group_name_H-M   'P 1'
#
loop_
_entity.id
_entity.type
_entity.pdbx_description
1 polymer ?
#
loop_
_entity_poly.entity_id
_entity_poly.type
_entity_poly.pdbx_seq_one_letter_code
_entity_poly.pdbx_strand_id
1 'polypeptide(L)' 'VLGDRDPGYGSTAKILGEAGVCLAQDIDKADVTGGFWTPATALGDQLLARLEEHAGLTFEIME' A
#
# COMPACT_ATOMS: atom_id res chain seq x y z
N VAL A 1 13.35 2.15 -1.55
CA VAL A 1 12.19 2.73 -2.25
C VAL A 1 12.69 3.71 -3.29
N LEU A 2 12.52 3.36 -4.57
CA LEU A 2 12.69 4.26 -5.71
C LEU A 2 11.27 4.61 -6.22
N GLY A 3 11.01 5.87 -6.55
CA GLY A 3 9.69 6.33 -7.02
C GLY A 3 9.82 7.42 -8.09
N ASP A 4 8.82 7.52 -8.97
CA ASP A 4 8.86 8.39 -10.17
C ASP A 4 8.68 9.90 -9.91
N ARG A 5 8.37 10.29 -8.67
CA ARG A 5 8.00 11.66 -8.26
C ARG A 5 8.72 12.06 -6.98
N ASP A 6 8.73 13.37 -6.73
CA ASP A 6 9.34 13.97 -5.55
C ASP A 6 8.95 13.20 -4.28
N PRO A 7 9.95 12.70 -3.51
CA PRO A 7 9.73 11.72 -2.45
C PRO A 7 8.84 12.23 -1.31
N GLY A 8 8.64 13.55 -1.19
CA GLY A 8 7.85 14.17 -0.13
C GLY A 8 6.33 14.11 -0.32
N TYR A 9 5.82 14.34 -1.53
CA TYR A 9 4.38 14.50 -1.78
C TYR A 9 3.82 13.55 -2.84
N GLY A 10 4.56 13.29 -3.92
CA GLY A 10 4.04 12.47 -5.03
C GLY A 10 3.89 11.01 -4.62
N SER A 11 4.95 10.42 -4.07
CA SER A 11 4.94 9.02 -3.63
C SER A 11 4.04 8.81 -2.42
N THR A 12 4.05 9.73 -1.45
CA THR A 12 3.15 9.67 -0.27
C THR A 12 1.67 9.70 -0.68
N ALA A 13 1.29 10.58 -1.61
CA ALA A 13 -0.08 10.66 -2.10
C ALA A 13 -0.50 9.38 -2.84
N LYS A 14 0.41 8.80 -3.65
CA LYS A 14 0.16 7.52 -4.31
C LYS A 14 -0.02 6.39 -3.29
N ILE A 15 0.80 6.33 -2.23
CA ILE A 15 0.67 5.32 -1.17
C ILE A 15 -0.69 5.41 -0.49
N LEU A 16 -1.13 6.63 -0.12
CA LEU A 16 -2.44 6.84 0.49
C LEU A 16 -3.59 6.46 -0.46
N GLY A 17 -3.48 6.82 -1.74
CA GLY A 17 -4.45 6.46 -2.76
C GLY A 17 -4.59 4.95 -2.89
N GLU A 18 -3.48 4.24 -3.11
CA GLU A 18 -3.49 2.78 -3.26
C GLU A 18 -3.89 2.05 -1.98
N ALA A 19 -3.60 2.59 -0.79
CA ALA A 19 -4.11 2.03 0.47
C ALA A 19 -5.65 2.07 0.54
N GLY A 20 -6.26 3.16 0.06
CA GLY A 20 -7.72 3.29 -0.03
C GLY A 20 -8.33 2.32 -1.04
N VAL A 21 -7.70 2.16 -2.22
CA VAL A 21 -8.19 1.21 -3.23
C VAL A 21 -8.02 -0.23 -2.76
N CYS A 22 -6.87 -0.57 -2.15
CA CYS A 22 -6.61 -1.88 -1.58
C CYS A 22 -7.70 -2.28 -0.59
N LEU A 23 -7.99 -1.40 0.37
CA LEU A 23 -9.04 -1.65 1.37
C LEU A 23 -10.42 -1.87 0.72
N ALA A 24 -10.71 -1.20 -0.39
CA ALA A 24 -12.02 -1.25 -1.03
C ALA A 24 -12.19 -2.45 -1.99
N GLN A 25 -11.11 -2.92 -2.61
CA GLN A 25 -11.15 -3.88 -3.72
C GLN A 25 -10.51 -5.22 -3.40
N ASP A 26 -9.49 -5.23 -2.53
CA ASP A 26 -8.60 -6.39 -2.38
C ASP A 26 -8.69 -7.04 -0.98
N ILE A 27 -9.31 -6.37 0.00
CA ILE A 27 -9.47 -6.89 1.36
C ILE A 27 -10.89 -7.43 1.58
N ASP A 28 -11.01 -8.71 1.95
CA ASP A 28 -12.29 -9.27 2.41
C ASP A 28 -12.60 -8.78 3.84
N LYS A 29 -13.88 -8.49 4.10
CA LYS A 29 -14.36 -8.09 5.43
C LYS A 29 -14.18 -9.18 6.49
N ALA A 30 -14.07 -10.44 6.07
CA ALA A 30 -13.77 -11.56 6.95
C ALA A 30 -12.31 -11.53 7.45
N ASP A 31 -11.39 -11.00 6.64
CA ASP A 31 -9.95 -10.99 6.95
C ASP A 31 -9.59 -9.83 7.89
N VAL A 32 -10.25 -8.68 7.72
CA VAL A 32 -10.05 -7.48 8.56
C VAL A 32 -11.36 -7.09 9.22
N THR A 33 -11.53 -7.56 10.46
CA THR A 33 -12.71 -7.25 11.28
C THR A 33 -12.65 -5.82 11.83
N GLY A 34 -13.76 -5.34 12.40
CA GLY A 34 -13.85 -3.99 12.96
C GLY A 34 -12.77 -3.70 14.01
N GLY A 35 -12.29 -2.46 14.06
CA GLY A 35 -11.24 -2.05 14.98
C GLY A 35 -10.31 -1.00 14.39
N PHE A 36 -9.15 -0.81 15.02
CA PHE A 36 -8.09 0.07 14.54
C PHE A 36 -6.90 -0.77 14.10
N TRP A 37 -6.58 -0.70 12.82
CA TRP A 37 -5.52 -1.51 12.21
C TRP A 37 -4.42 -0.61 11.66
N THR A 38 -3.21 -1.15 11.62
CA THR A 38 -2.13 -0.54 10.83
C THR A 38 -2.19 -1.06 9.39
N PRO A 39 -1.70 -0.29 8.40
CA PRO A 39 -1.62 -0.77 7.02
C PRO A 39 -0.88 -2.10 6.88
N ALA A 40 0.17 -2.31 7.66
CA ALA A 40 0.94 -3.56 7.65
C ALA A 40 0.09 -4.78 8.03
N THR A 41 -0.78 -4.63 9.03
CA THR A 41 -1.61 -5.73 9.55
C THR A 41 -2.93 -5.92 8.80
N ALA A 42 -3.46 -4.87 8.17
CA ALA A 42 -4.74 -4.95 7.44
C ALA A 42 -4.57 -5.17 5.93
N LEU A 43 -3.52 -4.60 5.33
CA LEU A 43 -3.35 -4.59 3.88
C LEU A 43 -2.15 -5.44 3.45
N GLY A 44 -1.05 -5.37 4.20
CA GLY A 44 0.12 -6.24 4.06
C GLY A 44 0.62 -6.36 2.61
N ASP A 45 0.83 -7.60 2.17
CA ASP A 45 1.36 -7.94 0.85
C ASP A 45 0.47 -7.46 -0.30
N GLN A 46 -0.85 -7.35 -0.08
CA GLN A 46 -1.77 -6.86 -1.11
C GLN A 46 -1.49 -5.39 -1.44
N LEU A 47 -1.20 -4.57 -0.43
CA LEU A 47 -0.80 -3.18 -0.68
C LEU A 47 0.57 -3.10 -1.36
N LEU A 48 1.54 -3.93 -0.96
CA LEU A 48 2.85 -3.99 -1.59
C LEU A 48 2.73 -4.26 -3.10
N ALA A 49 1.96 -5.28 -3.48
CA ALA A 49 1.73 -5.62 -4.89
C ALA A 49 1.12 -4.45 -5.69
N ARG A 50 0.11 -3.76 -5.13
CA ARG A 50 -0.48 -2.58 -5.78
C ARG A 50 0.52 -1.44 -5.96
N LEU A 51 1.36 -1.18 -4.96
CA LEU A 51 2.32 -0.09 -5.03
C LEU A 51 3.37 -0.34 -6.11
N GLU A 52 3.75 -1.60 -6.31
CA GLU A 52 4.62 -2.01 -7.42
C GLU A 52 3.92 -1.88 -8.77
N GLU A 53 2.69 -2.39 -8.89
CA GLU A 53 1.96 -2.44 -10.17
C GLU A 53 1.43 -1.07 -10.63
N HIS A 54 0.98 -0.23 -9.69
CA HIS A 54 0.18 0.96 -10.02
C HIS A 54 0.79 2.29 -9.55
N ALA A 55 1.67 2.27 -8.55
CA ALA A 55 2.25 3.50 -8.01
C ALA A 55 3.69 3.75 -8.50
N GLY A 56 4.33 2.76 -9.13
CA GLY A 56 5.70 2.85 -9.62
C GLY A 56 6.73 2.85 -8.49
N LEU A 57 6.40 2.21 -7.35
CA LEU A 57 7.33 1.95 -6.27
C LEU A 57 7.99 0.58 -6.48
N THR A 58 9.18 0.41 -5.93
CA THR A 58 9.88 -0.87 -5.88
C THR A 58 10.44 -1.11 -4.49
N PHE A 59 10.39 -2.36 -4.06
CA PHE A 59 10.84 -2.80 -2.74
C PHE A 59 11.90 -3.89 -2.89
N GLU A 60 12.95 -3.79 -2.08
CA GLU A 60 14.03 -4.78 -2.01
C GLU A 60 14.31 -5.06 -0.53
N ILE A 61 14.52 -6.33 -0.19
CA ILE A 61 14.96 -6.71 1.15
C ILE A 61 16.48 -6.55 1.19
N MET A 62 16.97 -5.81 2.18
CA MET A 62 18.39 -5.65 2.44
C MET A 62 18.82 -6.64 3.53
N GLU A 63 19.85 -7.44 3.25
CA GLU A 63 20.53 -8.30 4.24
C GLU A 63 21.57 -7.53 5.06
#